data_AF-A0A497PJW5-F1
#
_entry.id   AF-A0A497PJW5-F1
#
_cell.length_a   1.000
_cell.length_b   1.000
_cell.length_c   1.000
_cell.angle_alpha   90.00
_cell.angle_beta   90.00
_cell.angle_gamma   90.00
#
_symmetry.space_group_name_H-M   'P 1'
#
loop_
_entity.id
_entity.type
_entity.pdbx_description
1 polymer ?
#
loop_
_entity_poly.entity_id
_entity_poly.type
_entity_poly.pdbx_seq_one_letter_code
_entity_poly.pdbx_strand_id
1 'polypeptide(L)'
;MGTPYSPKAKSILTCEIPNQTMNKDTETTISGSIWPEHLALIFIQISEDEGSTWNNLGMATIERSNYSFKWKPEKSGTYLLRSFWTGDMDHKKMASPTVRVEVQ
;
A
#
# COMPACT_ATOMS: atom_id res chain seq x y z
N MET A 1 -38.25 -13.80 1.53
CA MET A 1 -37.21 -14.10 0.54
C MET A 1 -36.16 -13.01 0.65
N GLY A 2 -34.99 -13.29 1.26
CA GLY A 2 -33.87 -12.35 1.25
C GLY A 2 -33.22 -12.40 -0.12
N THR A 3 -32.85 -11.27 -0.70
CA THR A 3 -32.02 -11.26 -1.90
C THR A 3 -30.73 -12.03 -1.62
N PRO A 4 -30.21 -12.84 -2.56
CA PRO A 4 -28.92 -13.46 -2.37
C PRO A 4 -27.87 -12.35 -2.26
N TYR A 5 -27.06 -12.39 -1.20
CA TYR A 5 -25.93 -11.49 -1.02
C TYR A 5 -25.03 -11.57 -2.26
N SER A 6 -24.95 -10.49 -3.05
CA SER A 6 -24.02 -10.43 -4.18
C SER A 6 -22.58 -10.43 -3.65
N PRO A 7 -21.66 -11.22 -4.25
CA PRO A 7 -20.27 -11.19 -3.83
C PRO A 7 -19.65 -9.83 -4.14
N LYS A 8 -18.92 -9.27 -3.17
CA LYS A 8 -18.18 -8.01 -3.33
C LYS A 8 -17.23 -8.06 -4.54
N ALA A 9 -17.16 -6.95 -5.27
CA ALA A 9 -16.28 -6.74 -6.41
C ALA A 9 -14.79 -6.70 -6.01
N LYS A 10 -13.93 -6.81 -7.02
CA LYS A 10 -12.47 -6.66 -6.86
C LYS A 10 -12.04 -5.25 -7.25
N SER A 11 -11.04 -4.72 -6.56
CA SER A 11 -10.34 -3.49 -6.94
C SER A 11 -8.88 -3.79 -7.24
N ILE A 12 -8.22 -2.89 -7.97
CA ILE A 12 -6.79 -2.91 -8.28
C ILE A 12 -6.13 -1.83 -7.44
N LEU A 13 -5.04 -2.16 -6.75
CA LEU A 13 -4.25 -1.22 -5.96
C LEU A 13 -2.80 -1.32 -6.39
N THR A 14 -2.18 -0.20 -6.76
CA THR A 14 -0.77 -0.14 -7.13
C THR A 14 0.06 0.44 -5.99
N CYS A 15 1.35 0.14 -5.98
CA CYS A 15 2.35 0.70 -5.08
C CYS A 15 3.65 0.86 -5.87
N GLU A 16 4.15 2.09 -5.92
CA GLU A 16 5.29 2.48 -6.73
C GLU A 16 6.24 3.31 -5.88
N ILE A 17 7.53 3.07 -6.06
CA ILE A 17 8.62 3.73 -5.34
C ILE A 17 9.67 4.09 -6.38
N PRO A 18 10.07 5.38 -6.53
CA PRO A 18 10.94 5.83 -7.60
C PRO A 18 12.31 5.15 -7.63
N ASN A 19 12.87 4.84 -6.45
CA ASN A 19 14.17 4.19 -6.31
C ASN A 19 14.04 3.01 -5.33
N GLN A 20 14.52 1.85 -5.75
CA GLN A 20 14.55 0.62 -4.93
C GLN A 20 15.86 0.47 -4.15
N THR A 21 16.79 1.41 -4.29
CA THR A 21 18.01 1.48 -3.49
C THR A 21 18.20 2.92 -3.03
N MET A 22 18.33 3.11 -1.72
CA MET A 22 18.40 4.45 -1.12
C MET A 22 19.22 4.44 0.16
N ASN A 23 19.77 5.59 0.55
CA ASN A 23 20.44 5.72 1.84
C ASN A 23 19.39 5.87 2.94
N LYS A 24 19.70 5.38 4.14
CA LYS A 24 18.92 5.73 5.34
C LYS A 24 18.84 7.25 5.51
N ASP A 25 17.80 7.70 6.21
CA ASP A 25 17.49 9.11 6.44
C ASP A 25 17.18 9.93 5.17
N THR A 26 17.17 9.31 3.99
CA THR A 26 16.70 9.93 2.75
C THR A 26 15.20 9.71 2.61
N GLU A 27 14.43 10.78 2.45
CA GLU A 27 12.99 10.69 2.20
C GLU A 27 12.72 10.21 0.77
N THR A 28 11.82 9.25 0.61
CA THR A 28 11.25 8.85 -0.68
C THR A 28 9.73 8.99 -0.66
N THR A 29 9.13 9.13 -1.83
CA THR A 29 7.68 9.18 -1.99
C THR A 29 7.19 7.85 -2.52
N ILE A 30 6.34 7.19 -1.74
CA ILE A 30 5.57 6.03 -2.15
C ILE A 30 4.26 6.57 -2.76
N SER A 31 3.94 6.13 -3.96
CA SER A 31 2.72 6.54 -4.66
C SER A 31 1.97 5.35 -5.23
N GLY A 32 0.71 5.57 -5.58
CA GLY A 32 -0.06 4.59 -6.31
C GLY A 32 -1.49 5.04 -6.53
N SER A 33 -2.29 4.14 -7.05
CA SER A 33 -3.69 4.38 -7.34
C SER A 33 -4.55 3.19 -6.99
N ILE A 34 -5.84 3.47 -6.78
CA ILE A 34 -6.86 2.45 -6.65
C ILE A 34 -7.86 2.58 -7.80
N TRP A 35 -8.29 1.45 -8.36
CA TRP A 35 -9.31 1.40 -9.38
C TRP A 35 -10.35 0.29 -9.08
N PRO A 36 -11.67 0.56 -9.17
CA PRO A 36 -12.32 1.84 -9.50
C PRO A 36 -12.04 2.95 -8.46
N GLU A 37 -12.48 4.18 -8.72
CA GLU A 37 -12.23 5.31 -7.79
C GLU A 37 -12.91 5.07 -6.44
N HIS A 38 -12.16 5.22 -5.35
CA HIS A 38 -12.69 5.13 -3.98
C HIS A 38 -12.23 6.33 -3.16
N LEU A 39 -13.13 6.87 -2.33
CA LEU A 39 -12.77 7.74 -1.22
C LEU A 39 -12.39 6.86 -0.02
N ALA A 40 -11.10 6.59 0.13
CA ALA A 40 -10.61 5.66 1.13
C ALA A 40 -9.25 6.07 1.72
N LEU A 41 -8.92 5.43 2.84
CA LEU A 41 -7.59 5.44 3.44
C LEU A 41 -6.82 4.21 2.98
N ILE A 42 -5.61 4.42 2.49
CA ILE A 42 -4.66 3.38 2.10
C ILE A 42 -3.62 3.23 3.18
N PHE A 43 -3.47 2.03 3.73
CA PHE A 43 -2.41 1.70 4.67
C PHE A 43 -1.14 1.39 3.90
N ILE A 44 -0.04 2.05 4.24
CA ILE A 44 1.28 1.68 3.74
C ILE A 44 1.86 0.68 4.72
N GLN A 45 2.16 -0.52 4.23
CA GLN A 45 2.68 -1.61 5.04
C GLN A 45 4.11 -1.94 4.66
N ILE A 46 4.89 -2.32 5.66
CA ILE A 46 6.28 -2.74 5.55
C ILE A 46 6.48 -4.12 6.16
N SER A 47 7.36 -4.91 5.55
CA SER A 47 7.84 -6.18 6.07
C SER A 47 9.37 -6.18 6.07
N GLU A 48 9.95 -6.61 7.19
CA GLU A 48 11.38 -6.75 7.43
C GLU A 48 11.83 -8.24 7.40
N ASP A 49 10.89 -9.16 7.16
CA ASP A 49 11.06 -10.61 7.28
C ASP A 49 10.55 -11.34 6.03
N GLU A 50 10.85 -10.76 4.86
CA GLU A 50 10.54 -11.30 3.53
C GLU A 50 9.04 -11.63 3.34
N GLY A 51 8.16 -10.82 3.93
CA GLY A 51 6.71 -10.89 3.77
C GLY A 51 5.99 -11.76 4.80
N SER A 52 6.71 -12.30 5.79
CA SER A 52 6.13 -13.14 6.85
C SER A 52 5.21 -12.33 7.79
N THR A 53 5.62 -11.12 8.14
CA THR A 53 4.84 -10.16 8.93
C THR A 53 4.77 -8.80 8.24
N TRP A 54 3.68 -8.07 8.49
CA TRP A 54 3.44 -6.75 7.88
C TRP A 54 3.03 -5.77 8.97
N ASN A 55 3.78 -4.68 9.09
CA ASN A 55 3.53 -3.58 10.01
C ASN A 55 3.00 -2.36 9.24
N ASN A 56 2.12 -1.58 9.84
CA ASN A 56 1.63 -0.34 9.23
C ASN A 56 2.63 0.78 9.49
N LEU A 57 3.21 1.35 8.44
CA LEU A 57 4.02 2.58 8.51
C LEU A 57 3.15 3.81 8.74
N GLY A 58 1.98 3.84 8.11
CA GLY A 58 1.09 4.99 8.13
C GLY A 58 -0.08 4.83 7.18
N MET A 59 -0.82 5.92 7.01
CA MET A 59 -2.00 6.00 6.14
C MET A 59 -1.84 7.15 5.14
N ALA A 60 -2.29 6.92 3.92
CA ALA A 60 -2.42 7.93 2.88
C ALA A 60 -3.89 8.08 2.48
N THR A 61 -4.34 9.32 2.33
CA THR A 61 -5.67 9.62 1.80
C THR A 61 -5.63 9.57 0.28
N ILE A 62 -6.68 9.02 -0.34
CA ILE A 62 -6.84 9.08 -1.79
C ILE A 62 -7.40 10.42 -2.22
N GLU A 63 -6.78 11.01 -3.24
CA GLU A 63 -7.23 12.18 -3.98
C GLU A 63 -7.31 11.82 -5.47
N ARG A 64 -8.51 11.89 -6.06
CA ARG A 64 -8.74 11.58 -7.49
C ARG A 64 -8.17 10.21 -7.90
N SER A 65 -8.53 9.15 -7.17
CA SER A 65 -8.01 7.78 -7.32
C SER A 65 -6.54 7.53 -7.00
N ASN A 66 -5.74 8.57 -6.71
CA ASN A 66 -4.31 8.44 -6.44
C ASN A 66 -4.00 8.73 -4.97
N TYR A 67 -2.92 8.18 -4.45
CA TYR A 67 -2.42 8.50 -3.12
C TYR A 67 -0.90 8.70 -3.15
N SER A 68 -0.39 9.41 -2.16
CA SER A 68 1.05 9.55 -1.93
C SER A 68 1.37 9.51 -0.45
N PHE A 69 2.52 8.96 -0.11
CA PHE A 69 3.02 8.81 1.26
C PHE A 69 4.53 9.05 1.29
N LYS A 70 4.98 9.91 2.20
CA LYS A 70 6.40 10.15 2.41
C LYS A 70 6.94 9.14 3.42
N TRP A 71 7.99 8.43 3.03
CA TRP A 71 8.65 7.46 3.88
C TRP A 71 10.15 7.79 3.99
N LYS A 72 10.67 7.76 5.21
CA LYS A 72 12.08 7.95 5.50
C LYS A 72 12.54 6.77 6.36
N PRO A 73 13.34 5.83 5.83
CA PRO A 73 13.84 4.70 6.61
C PRO A 73 14.88 5.17 7.64
N GLU A 74 14.74 4.70 8.88
CA GLU A 74 15.65 5.01 9.99
C GLU A 74 16.81 4.01 10.11
N LYS A 75 16.67 2.83 9.49
CA LYS A 75 17.64 1.73 9.57
C LYS A 75 17.96 1.23 8.16
N SER A 76 19.20 0.79 7.99
CA SER A 76 19.65 0.06 6.82
C SER A 76 19.09 -1.37 6.86
N GLY A 77 18.79 -1.93 5.69
CA GLY A 77 18.21 -3.27 5.58
C GLY A 77 17.39 -3.43 4.31
N THR A 78 16.88 -4.65 4.13
CA THR A 78 15.93 -4.96 3.07
C THR A 78 14.50 -4.82 3.60
N TYR A 79 13.67 -4.12 2.84
CA TYR A 79 12.25 -3.96 3.14
C TYR A 79 11.39 -4.41 1.97
N LEU A 80 10.27 -5.08 2.27
CA LEU A 80 9.16 -5.21 1.34
C LEU A 80 8.08 -4.20 1.71
N LEU A 81 7.65 -3.42 0.73
CA LEU A 81 6.60 -2.41 0.89
C LEU A 81 5.40 -2.80 0.05
N ARG A 82 4.21 -2.55 0.58
CA ARG A 82 2.96 -2.67 -0.17
C ARG A 82 1.94 -1.68 0.35
N SER A 83 0.96 -1.41 -0.50
CA SER A 83 -0.22 -0.66 -0.09
C SER A 83 -1.35 -1.64 0.20
N PHE A 84 -2.14 -1.31 1.21
CA PHE A 84 -3.24 -2.15 1.66
C PHE A 84 -4.50 -1.31 1.84
N TRP A 85 -5.60 -1.84 1.33
CA TRP A 85 -6.92 -1.27 1.50
C TRP A 85 -7.86 -2.29 2.14
N THR A 86 -8.64 -1.86 3.12
CA THR A 86 -9.57 -2.71 3.86
C THR A 86 -10.81 -3.13 3.06
N GLY A 87 -11.01 -2.55 1.88
CA GLY A 87 -12.26 -2.67 1.13
C GLY A 87 -13.35 -1.77 1.70
N ASP A 88 -14.51 -1.80 1.05
CA ASP A 88 -15.71 -1.05 1.43
C ASP A 88 -16.95 -1.96 1.41
N MET A 89 -18.16 -1.40 1.36
CA MET A 89 -19.41 -2.16 1.34
C MET A 89 -19.49 -3.09 0.13
N ASP A 90 -18.97 -2.66 -1.02
CA ASP A 90 -19.15 -3.31 -2.32
C ASP A 90 -17.87 -3.99 -2.83
N HIS A 91 -16.71 -3.70 -2.24
CA HIS A 91 -15.41 -4.17 -2.68
C HIS A 91 -14.65 -4.90 -1.57
N LYS A 92 -13.90 -5.93 -1.96
CA LYS A 92 -13.08 -6.71 -1.04
C LYS A 92 -11.81 -5.95 -0.64
N LYS A 93 -11.28 -6.27 0.55
CA LYS A 93 -9.92 -5.87 0.94
C LYS A 93 -8.89 -6.34 -0.09
N MET A 94 -7.84 -5.56 -0.30
CA MET A 94 -6.80 -5.82 -1.29
C MET A 94 -5.45 -5.31 -0.80
N ALA A 95 -4.39 -6.02 -1.18
CA ALA A 95 -3.02 -5.53 -1.09
C ALA A 95 -2.45 -5.37 -2.51
N SER A 96 -1.63 -4.35 -2.73
CA SER A 96 -0.86 -4.23 -3.96
C SER A 96 0.19 -5.36 -4.06
N PRO A 97 0.79 -5.57 -5.25
CA PRO A 97 2.08 -6.24 -5.34
C PRO A 97 3.11 -5.60 -4.40
N THR A 98 4.10 -6.40 -4.00
CA THR A 98 5.17 -5.96 -3.11
C THR A 98 6.31 -5.34 -3.88
N VAL A 99 6.82 -4.21 -3.40
CA VAL A 99 8.03 -3.55 -3.90
C VAL A 99 9.16 -3.83 -2.92
N ARG A 100 10.26 -4.42 -3.41
CA ARG A 100 11.49 -4.60 -2.62
C ARG A 100 12.31 -3.30 -2.67
N VAL A 101 12.77 -2.85 -1.50
CA VAL A 101 13.65 -1.70 -1.34
C VAL A 101 14.84 -2.07 -0.46
N GLU A 102 16.03 -1.75 -0.92
CA GLU A 102 17.29 -1.89 -0.19
C GLU A 102 17.71 -0.53 0.39
N VAL A 103 17.90 -0.47 1.70
CA VAL A 103 18.35 0.74 2.40
C VAL A 103 19.77 0.53 2.89
N GLN A 104 20.66 1.47 2.55
CA GLN A 104 22.08 1.46 2.91
C GLN A 104 22.40 2.42 4.06
#